data_AF-A0A0P8AT52-F1
#
_entry.id   AF-A0A0P8AT52-F1
#
_cell.length_a   1.000
_cell.length_b   1.000
_cell.length_c   1.000
_cell.angle_alpha   90.00
_cell.angle_beta   90.00
_cell.angle_gamma   90.00
#
_symmetry.space_group_name_H-M   'P 1'
#
loop_
_entity.id
_entity.type
_entity.pdbx_description
1 polymer ?
#
loop_
_entity_poly.entity_id
_entity_poly.type
_entity_poly.pdbx_seq_one_letter_code
_entity_poly.pdbx_strand_id
1 'polypeptide(L)'
;MAGSEQQQWARLRDAAGVSAQDIRQSYTLAGHTTAPANALTLAQCLEEPERLAREVHQPIAGIGQQKQRRIRVSVLHQNLALEVIAPLTMRLFLEGSTRLPSAAEIILVPGDETPSWSWLETASSADTETFVAEMSAQVQGWYPPFRNDHGVSPGAYWSSVGLGLGMPFSLLYNVAPPDRLCALATRWLSRFDCDANRFIEWIPAVFNGQTMAIPQRRGCCLKYLLPEGGYCGTCGVYRKERIARLNPRPASTRVSGYWPAPE
;
A
#
# COMPACT_ATOMS: atom_id res chain seq x y z
N MET A 1 -10.19 -20.63 -21.81
CA MET A 1 -9.25 -19.50 -21.71
C MET A 1 -9.58 -18.72 -20.45
N ALA A 2 -8.65 -18.55 -19.52
CA ALA A 2 -8.89 -17.71 -18.35
C ALA A 2 -8.95 -16.24 -18.81
N GLY A 3 -10.00 -15.51 -18.44
CA GLY A 3 -10.12 -14.07 -18.76
C GLY A 3 -9.04 -13.24 -18.04
N SER A 4 -8.88 -11.97 -18.40
CA SER A 4 -7.88 -11.08 -17.77
C SER A 4 -8.07 -10.96 -16.25
N GLU A 5 -7.05 -10.54 -15.50
CA GLU A 5 -7.19 -10.34 -14.04
C GLU A 5 -8.34 -9.40 -13.70
N GLN A 6 -8.53 -8.37 -14.52
CA GLN A 6 -9.62 -7.41 -14.38
C GLN A 6 -11.00 -8.06 -14.56
N GLN A 7 -11.19 -8.90 -15.59
CA GLN A 7 -12.44 -9.63 -15.80
C GLN A 7 -12.72 -10.63 -14.68
N GLN A 8 -11.67 -11.26 -14.14
CA GLN A 8 -11.80 -12.14 -12.98
C GLN A 8 -12.17 -11.35 -11.73
N TRP A 9 -11.56 -10.19 -11.51
CA TRP A 9 -11.87 -9.31 -10.39
C TRP A 9 -13.30 -8.78 -10.47
N ALA A 10 -13.76 -8.32 -11.64
CA ALA A 10 -15.13 -7.86 -11.84
C ALA A 10 -16.14 -8.97 -11.48
N ARG A 11 -15.89 -10.21 -11.90
CA ARG A 11 -16.72 -11.36 -11.52
C ARG A 11 -16.72 -11.64 -10.01
N LEU A 12 -15.57 -11.50 -9.33
CA LEU A 12 -15.50 -11.65 -7.88
C LEU A 12 -16.26 -10.52 -7.17
N ARG A 13 -16.11 -9.29 -7.64
CA ARG A 13 -16.82 -8.11 -7.14
C ARG A 13 -18.33 -8.28 -7.27
N ASP A 14 -18.80 -8.65 -8.46
CA ASP A 14 -20.23 -8.81 -8.74
C ASP A 14 -20.84 -9.97 -7.92
N ALA A 15 -20.12 -11.10 -7.81
CA ALA A 15 -20.54 -12.21 -6.96
C ALA A 15 -20.56 -11.86 -5.46
N ALA A 16 -19.74 -10.90 -5.03
CA ALA A 16 -19.72 -10.37 -3.67
C ALA A 16 -20.77 -9.26 -3.45
N GLY A 17 -21.56 -8.89 -4.48
CA GLY A 17 -22.58 -7.85 -4.37
C GLY A 17 -22.01 -6.43 -4.23
N VAL A 18 -20.73 -6.21 -4.57
CA VAL A 18 -20.10 -4.90 -4.45
C VAL A 18 -20.32 -4.10 -5.74
N SER A 19 -20.99 -2.95 -5.65
CA SER A 19 -21.28 -2.11 -6.81
C SER A 19 -20.05 -1.33 -7.27
N ALA A 20 -19.81 -1.31 -8.59
CA ALA A 20 -18.79 -0.45 -9.19
C ALA A 20 -19.07 1.04 -8.96
N GLN A 21 -20.34 1.43 -8.85
CA GLN A 21 -20.73 2.82 -8.60
C GLN A 21 -20.39 3.22 -7.16
N ASP A 22 -20.67 2.36 -6.19
CA ASP A 22 -20.40 2.62 -4.77
C ASP A 22 -18.90 2.78 -4.52
N ILE A 23 -18.07 1.99 -5.21
CA ILE A 23 -16.61 2.17 -5.18
C ILE A 23 -16.22 3.55 -5.69
N ARG A 24 -16.77 3.99 -6.83
CA ARG A 24 -16.45 5.33 -7.38
C ARG A 24 -16.89 6.47 -6.45
N GLN A 25 -17.96 6.28 -5.67
CA GLN A 25 -18.46 7.28 -4.73
C GLN A 25 -17.69 7.27 -3.41
N SER A 26 -17.08 6.14 -3.03
CA SER A 26 -16.41 5.97 -1.75
C SER A 26 -14.91 6.28 -1.79
N TYR A 27 -14.31 6.36 -2.97
CA TYR A 27 -12.86 6.54 -3.14
C TYR A 27 -12.55 7.75 -4.03
N THR A 28 -11.54 8.52 -3.65
CA THR A 28 -10.96 9.56 -4.51
C THR A 28 -10.19 8.90 -5.65
N LEU A 29 -10.78 8.91 -6.85
CA LEU A 29 -10.17 8.31 -8.05
C LEU A 29 -9.70 9.35 -9.08
N ALA A 30 -9.95 10.63 -8.84
CA ALA A 30 -9.55 11.71 -9.73
C ALA A 30 -8.40 12.53 -9.14
N GLY A 31 -7.43 12.87 -9.98
CA GLY A 31 -6.38 13.84 -9.66
C GLY A 31 -6.84 15.28 -9.86
N HIS A 32 -5.91 16.22 -9.74
CA HIS A 32 -6.13 17.63 -10.05
C HIS A 32 -6.03 17.88 -11.54
N THR A 33 -6.72 18.92 -12.01
CA THR A 33 -6.56 19.43 -13.37
C THR A 33 -5.42 20.45 -13.48
N THR A 34 -5.06 21.09 -12.37
CA THR A 34 -4.01 22.10 -12.28
C THR A 34 -3.22 21.95 -10.99
N ALA A 35 -1.91 22.17 -11.06
CA ALA A 35 -1.05 22.13 -9.87
C ALA A 35 -1.30 23.35 -8.96
N PRO A 36 -1.40 23.16 -7.63
CA PRO A 36 -1.34 24.26 -6.68
C PRO A 36 0.00 25.02 -6.77
N ALA A 37 -0.01 26.33 -6.54
CA ALA A 37 1.14 27.22 -6.78
C ALA A 37 2.42 26.87 -6.00
N ASN A 38 2.32 26.13 -4.89
CA ASN A 38 3.44 25.75 -4.01
C ASN A 38 3.66 24.23 -3.92
N ALA A 39 3.04 23.44 -4.81
CA ALA A 39 3.22 22.00 -4.78
C ALA A 39 4.60 21.61 -5.33
N LEU A 40 5.29 20.70 -4.62
CA LEU A 40 6.50 20.07 -5.15
C LEU A 40 6.11 18.89 -6.02
N THR A 41 6.86 18.60 -7.08
CA THR A 41 6.65 17.37 -7.85
C THR A 41 7.47 16.22 -7.27
N LEU A 42 7.04 14.98 -7.50
CA LEU A 42 7.83 13.81 -7.12
C LEU A 42 9.21 13.84 -7.83
N ALA A 43 9.26 14.26 -9.09
CA ALA A 43 10.53 14.45 -9.81
C ALA A 43 11.49 15.38 -9.05
N GLN A 44 11.01 16.54 -8.58
CA GLN A 44 11.82 17.46 -7.77
C GLN A 44 12.26 16.83 -6.44
N CYS A 45 11.40 16.03 -5.81
CA CYS A 45 11.75 15.31 -4.58
C CYS A 45 12.80 14.22 -4.81
N LEU A 46 12.81 13.58 -5.98
CA LEU A 46 13.78 12.54 -6.34
C LEU A 46 15.13 13.12 -6.77
N GLU A 47 15.12 14.27 -7.46
CA GLU A 47 16.34 14.97 -7.91
C GLU A 47 17.03 15.73 -6.77
N GLU A 48 16.26 16.31 -5.85
CA GLU A 48 16.76 17.06 -4.70
C GLU A 48 16.22 16.46 -3.37
N PRO A 49 16.85 15.40 -2.83
CA PRO A 49 16.39 14.72 -1.61
C PRO A 49 16.20 15.66 -0.40
N GLU A 50 17.00 16.71 -0.30
CA GLU A 50 16.88 17.69 0.78
C GLU A 50 15.57 18.51 0.71
N ARG A 51 14.94 18.65 -0.46
CA ARG A 51 13.60 19.25 -0.57
C ARG A 51 12.56 18.40 0.15
N LEU A 52 12.53 17.10 -0.15
CA LEU A 52 11.62 16.16 0.50
C LEU A 52 11.84 16.13 2.02
N ALA A 53 13.11 16.22 2.45
CA ALA A 53 13.45 16.24 3.86
C ALA A 53 12.97 17.49 4.62
N ARG A 54 12.88 18.64 3.96
CA ARG A 54 12.34 19.88 4.54
C ARG A 54 10.84 19.81 4.75
N GLU A 55 10.11 19.23 3.79
CA GLU A 55 8.64 19.05 3.90
C GLU A 55 8.24 18.16 5.08
N VAL A 56 9.10 17.21 5.47
CA VAL A 56 8.85 16.32 6.60
C VAL A 56 9.42 16.84 7.93
N HIS A 57 9.96 18.06 7.99
CA HIS A 57 10.67 18.55 9.17
C HIS A 57 9.73 19.03 10.29
N GLN A 58 9.41 18.13 11.22
CA GLN A 58 8.99 18.53 12.57
C GLN A 58 9.70 17.64 13.59
N PRO A 59 10.40 18.22 14.59
CA PRO A 59 11.16 17.45 15.56
C PRO A 59 10.24 16.63 16.48
N ILE A 60 10.57 15.35 16.68
CA ILE A 60 9.94 14.48 17.69
C ILE A 60 10.88 14.35 18.90
N ALA A 61 10.44 14.75 20.08
CA ALA A 61 11.26 14.67 21.29
C ALA A 61 11.85 13.26 21.50
N GLY A 62 13.15 13.17 21.83
CA GLY A 62 13.82 11.91 22.16
C GLY A 62 14.22 10.99 20.99
N ILE A 63 14.00 11.40 19.72
CA ILE A 63 14.44 10.62 18.54
C ILE A 63 15.54 11.39 17.80
N GLY A 64 16.65 10.73 17.47
CA GLY A 64 17.71 11.34 16.66
C GLY A 64 17.23 11.73 15.25
N GLN A 65 17.73 12.85 14.72
CA GLN A 65 17.26 13.48 13.47
C GLN A 65 17.24 12.51 12.27
N GLN A 66 18.27 11.68 12.08
CA GLN A 66 18.34 10.71 10.98
C GLN A 66 17.24 9.65 11.08
N LYS A 67 16.94 9.17 12.30
CA LYS A 67 15.89 8.18 12.55
C LYS A 67 14.50 8.78 12.31
N GLN A 68 14.27 10.03 12.72
CA GLN A 68 13.03 10.75 12.41
C GLN A 68 12.83 10.91 10.91
N ARG A 69 13.87 11.41 10.19
CA ARG A 69 13.83 11.59 8.74
C ARG A 69 13.42 10.28 8.03
N ARG A 70 14.08 9.16 8.36
CA ARG A 70 13.76 7.86 7.78
C ARG A 70 12.31 7.44 8.03
N ILE A 71 11.81 7.59 9.26
CA ILE A 71 10.43 7.20 9.61
C ILE A 71 9.44 8.03 8.78
N ARG A 72 9.60 9.35 8.76
CA ARG A 72 8.67 10.24 8.08
C ARG A 72 8.70 10.05 6.57
N VAL A 73 9.87 9.92 5.96
CA VAL A 73 9.96 9.61 4.53
C VAL A 73 9.38 8.23 4.21
N SER A 74 9.50 7.25 5.12
CA SER A 74 8.85 5.93 4.93
C SER A 74 7.32 6.04 4.94
N VAL A 75 6.76 6.87 5.84
CA VAL A 75 5.31 7.16 5.87
C VAL A 75 4.90 7.92 4.62
N LEU A 76 5.67 8.94 4.24
CA LEU A 76 5.37 9.75 3.05
C LEU A 76 5.37 8.91 1.77
N HIS A 77 6.29 7.96 1.65
CA HIS A 77 6.24 6.99 0.55
C HIS A 77 5.02 6.07 0.67
N GLN A 78 4.68 5.58 1.87
CA GLN A 78 3.46 4.79 2.04
C GLN A 78 2.23 5.56 1.53
N ASN A 79 2.13 6.85 1.86
CA ASN A 79 1.08 7.72 1.37
C ASN A 79 1.13 7.83 -0.15
N LEU A 80 2.31 8.03 -0.78
CA LEU A 80 2.43 8.02 -2.25
C LEU A 80 1.82 6.75 -2.88
N ALA A 81 2.07 5.58 -2.28
CA ALA A 81 1.50 4.34 -2.80
C ALA A 81 -0.03 4.25 -2.61
N LEU A 82 -0.58 4.77 -1.51
CA LEU A 82 -2.01 4.70 -1.19
C LEU A 82 -2.83 5.84 -1.79
N GLU A 83 -2.23 6.99 -2.03
CA GLU A 83 -2.88 8.19 -2.53
C GLU A 83 -2.72 8.32 -4.05
N VAL A 84 -1.71 7.68 -4.67
CA VAL A 84 -1.49 7.74 -6.12
C VAL A 84 -1.60 6.35 -6.76
N ILE A 85 -0.77 5.38 -6.37
CA ILE A 85 -0.76 4.07 -7.04
C ILE A 85 -2.10 3.32 -6.86
N ALA A 86 -2.66 3.33 -5.65
CA ALA A 86 -3.93 2.68 -5.34
C ALA A 86 -5.12 3.17 -6.17
N PRO A 87 -5.44 4.48 -6.23
CA PRO A 87 -6.56 4.96 -7.05
C PRO A 87 -6.35 4.74 -8.54
N LEU A 88 -5.12 4.86 -9.04
CA LEU A 88 -4.80 4.57 -10.45
C LEU A 88 -5.03 3.10 -10.79
N THR A 89 -4.60 2.20 -9.90
CA THR A 89 -4.84 0.75 -10.05
C THR A 89 -6.33 0.44 -9.97
N MET A 90 -7.06 1.11 -9.06
CA MET A 90 -8.50 0.95 -8.94
C MET A 90 -9.23 1.38 -10.22
N ARG A 91 -8.86 2.53 -10.80
CA ARG A 91 -9.40 3.00 -12.09
C ARG A 91 -9.16 2.01 -13.20
N LEU A 92 -7.93 1.51 -13.31
CA LEU A 92 -7.60 0.47 -14.28
C LEU A 92 -8.56 -0.71 -14.14
N PHE A 93 -8.83 -1.18 -12.92
CA PHE A 93 -9.72 -2.32 -12.69
C PHE A 93 -11.21 -2.01 -12.94
N LEU A 94 -11.64 -0.78 -12.71
CA LEU A 94 -13.03 -0.35 -12.93
C LEU A 94 -13.34 -0.02 -14.40
N GLU A 95 -12.37 0.50 -15.13
CA GLU A 95 -12.56 1.17 -16.43
C GLU A 95 -11.78 0.51 -17.57
N GLY A 96 -10.81 -0.35 -17.27
CA GLY A 96 -9.95 -1.01 -18.27
C GLY A 96 -8.77 -0.16 -18.74
N SER A 97 -8.73 1.09 -18.30
CA SER A 97 -7.63 2.01 -18.53
C SER A 97 -7.52 3.00 -17.38
N THR A 98 -6.39 3.69 -17.29
CA THR A 98 -6.14 4.77 -16.33
C THR A 98 -5.18 5.78 -16.92
N ARG A 99 -5.16 7.02 -16.44
CA ARG A 99 -4.14 8.00 -16.85
C ARG A 99 -2.96 7.86 -15.92
N LEU A 100 -1.85 7.32 -16.41
CA LEU A 100 -0.67 7.04 -15.58
C LEU A 100 0.26 8.26 -15.55
N PRO A 101 0.29 9.05 -14.46
CA PRO A 101 1.16 10.21 -14.35
C PRO A 101 2.64 9.79 -14.29
N SER A 102 3.49 10.62 -14.86
CA SER A 102 4.93 10.60 -14.62
C SER A 102 5.28 11.22 -13.27
N ALA A 103 6.53 11.06 -12.81
CA ALA A 103 7.01 11.69 -11.58
C ALA A 103 6.88 13.23 -11.58
N ALA A 104 6.89 13.88 -12.75
CA ALA A 104 6.70 15.32 -12.87
C ALA A 104 5.22 15.75 -12.69
N GLU A 105 4.29 14.82 -12.89
CA GLU A 105 2.84 15.05 -12.78
C GLU A 105 2.28 14.60 -11.42
N ILE A 106 3.07 13.88 -10.63
CA ILE A 106 2.77 13.55 -9.23
C ILE A 106 3.22 14.73 -8.37
N ILE A 107 2.32 15.24 -7.54
CA ILE A 107 2.54 16.44 -6.74
C ILE A 107 2.37 16.14 -5.25
N LEU A 108 3.20 16.78 -4.44
CA LEU A 108 3.12 16.83 -3.00
C LEU A 108 2.46 18.15 -2.61
N VAL A 109 1.22 18.07 -2.16
CA VAL A 109 0.42 19.21 -1.73
C VAL A 109 0.74 19.49 -0.26
N PRO A 110 1.17 20.71 0.10
CA PRO A 110 1.34 21.09 1.49
C PRO A 110 0.00 20.98 2.24
N GLY A 111 0.03 20.43 3.45
CA GLY A 111 -1.13 20.33 4.34
C GLY A 111 -0.81 20.87 5.74
N ASP A 112 -1.85 21.20 6.51
CA ASP A 112 -1.70 21.84 7.82
C ASP A 112 -0.95 20.95 8.85
N GLU A 113 -1.16 19.63 8.79
CA GLU A 113 -0.51 18.67 9.70
C GLU A 113 0.53 17.80 8.98
N THR A 114 0.20 17.30 7.79
CA THR A 114 1.07 16.45 6.97
C THR A 114 0.81 16.72 5.49
N PRO A 115 1.86 16.75 4.66
CA PRO A 115 1.69 16.89 3.22
C PRO A 115 1.07 15.61 2.62
N SER A 116 0.28 15.76 1.56
CA SER A 116 -0.41 14.66 0.87
C SER A 116 -0.02 14.60 -0.60
N TRP A 117 0.03 13.39 -1.15
CA TRP A 117 0.28 13.18 -2.56
C TRP A 117 -1.01 13.27 -3.37
N SER A 118 -0.87 13.79 -4.58
CA SER A 118 -1.90 13.77 -5.61
C SER A 118 -1.22 13.75 -6.98
N TRP A 119 -1.99 13.81 -8.06
CA TRP A 119 -1.46 13.82 -9.42
C TRP A 119 -2.25 14.76 -10.31
N LEU A 120 -1.67 15.10 -11.47
CA LEU A 120 -2.32 15.86 -12.53
C LEU A 120 -2.95 14.91 -13.56
N GLU A 121 -4.20 15.18 -13.98
CA GLU A 121 -4.93 14.42 -15.01
C GLU A 121 -4.48 14.77 -16.44
N THR A 122 -3.19 15.04 -16.64
CA THR A 122 -2.58 15.45 -17.92
C THR A 122 -2.03 14.29 -18.74
N ALA A 123 -1.78 13.15 -18.09
CA ALA A 123 -1.20 11.98 -18.73
C ALA A 123 -2.13 11.32 -19.76
N SER A 124 -1.50 10.59 -20.69
CA SER A 124 -2.21 9.76 -21.65
C SER A 124 -2.87 8.57 -20.97
N SER A 125 -3.94 8.04 -21.58
CA SER A 125 -4.59 6.83 -21.10
C SER A 125 -3.69 5.61 -21.35
N ALA A 126 -3.47 4.81 -20.32
CA ALA A 126 -2.73 3.55 -20.33
C ALA A 126 -3.71 2.39 -20.13
N ASP A 127 -3.58 1.37 -20.98
CA ASP A 127 -4.26 0.08 -20.78
C ASP A 127 -3.52 -0.78 -19.73
N THR A 128 -3.95 -2.03 -19.55
CA THR A 128 -3.37 -2.90 -18.53
C THR A 128 -1.89 -3.21 -18.78
N GLU A 129 -1.51 -3.51 -20.03
CA GLU A 129 -0.11 -3.87 -20.33
C GLU A 129 0.82 -2.66 -20.19
N THR A 130 0.38 -1.52 -20.71
CA THR A 130 1.10 -0.25 -20.59
C THR A 130 1.26 0.13 -19.12
N PHE A 131 0.18 0.05 -18.34
CA PHE A 131 0.22 0.34 -16.91
C PHE A 131 1.21 -0.57 -16.17
N VAL A 132 1.19 -1.88 -16.42
CA VAL A 132 2.12 -2.82 -15.77
C VAL A 132 3.57 -2.49 -16.11
N ALA A 133 3.88 -2.27 -17.38
CA ALA A 133 5.25 -1.99 -17.83
C ALA A 133 5.77 -0.64 -17.28
N GLU A 134 4.99 0.43 -17.47
CA GLU A 134 5.40 1.77 -17.07
C GLU A 134 5.40 1.96 -15.56
N MET A 135 4.39 1.45 -14.83
CA MET A 135 4.39 1.53 -13.37
C MET A 135 5.58 0.77 -12.79
N SER A 136 5.93 -0.40 -13.35
CA SER A 136 7.13 -1.15 -12.94
C SER A 136 8.40 -0.30 -13.09
N ALA A 137 8.59 0.31 -14.28
CA ALA A 137 9.73 1.16 -14.54
C ALA A 137 9.77 2.39 -13.61
N GLN A 138 8.62 3.03 -13.37
CA GLN A 138 8.52 4.20 -12.50
C GLN A 138 8.89 3.86 -11.05
N VAL A 139 8.27 2.84 -10.45
CA VAL A 139 8.56 2.49 -9.04
C VAL A 139 9.98 1.96 -8.84
N GLN A 140 10.58 1.36 -9.88
CA GLN A 140 12.01 1.03 -9.88
C GLN A 140 12.88 2.29 -9.93
N GLY A 141 12.54 3.26 -10.79
CA GLY A 141 13.27 4.52 -10.92
C GLY A 141 13.19 5.39 -9.66
N TRP A 142 12.09 5.35 -8.92
CA TRP A 142 11.92 6.09 -7.67
C TRP A 142 12.69 5.44 -6.51
N TYR A 143 12.99 4.14 -6.55
CA TYR A 143 13.53 3.40 -5.41
C TYR A 143 14.90 3.90 -4.91
N PRO A 144 15.91 4.17 -5.77
CA PRO A 144 17.25 4.53 -5.30
C PRO A 144 17.29 5.79 -4.43
N PRO A 145 16.62 6.93 -4.78
CA PRO A 145 16.59 8.10 -3.90
C PRO A 145 15.99 7.81 -2.52
N PHE A 146 14.86 7.10 -2.45
CA PHE A 146 14.26 6.70 -1.18
C PHE A 146 15.20 5.80 -0.35
N ARG A 147 15.90 4.87 -1.00
CA ARG A 147 16.78 3.91 -0.32
C ARG A 147 18.09 4.54 0.16
N ASN A 148 18.75 5.28 -0.72
CA ASN A 148 20.12 5.75 -0.54
C ASN A 148 20.15 7.05 0.26
N ASP A 149 19.29 8.02 -0.08
CA ASP A 149 19.34 9.36 0.49
C ASP A 149 18.50 9.48 1.78
N HIS A 150 17.47 8.65 1.90
CA HIS A 150 16.54 8.68 3.05
C HIS A 150 16.58 7.42 3.93
N GLY A 151 17.33 6.40 3.50
CA GLY A 151 17.47 5.16 4.27
C GLY A 151 16.17 4.37 4.41
N VAL A 152 15.19 4.57 3.53
CA VAL A 152 13.97 3.76 3.50
C VAL A 152 14.36 2.33 3.20
N SER A 153 13.95 1.41 4.07
CA SER A 153 14.34 0.01 3.88
C SER A 153 13.60 -0.62 2.68
N PRO A 154 14.16 -1.64 2.01
CA PRO A 154 13.49 -2.34 0.92
C PRO A 154 12.09 -2.83 1.31
N GLY A 155 11.97 -3.36 2.53
CA GLY A 155 10.69 -3.83 3.07
C GLY A 155 9.64 -2.73 3.18
N ALA A 156 10.00 -1.54 3.66
CA ALA A 156 9.07 -0.41 3.77
C ALA A 156 8.60 0.02 2.38
N TYR A 157 9.55 0.14 1.46
CA TYR A 157 9.30 0.62 0.11
C TYR A 157 8.41 -0.33 -0.68
N TRP A 158 8.92 -1.52 -0.95
CA TRP A 158 8.28 -2.47 -1.85
C TRP A 158 6.95 -3.00 -1.35
N SER A 159 6.78 -3.14 -0.03
CA SER A 159 5.48 -3.53 0.50
C SER A 159 4.45 -2.40 0.47
N SER A 160 4.86 -1.12 0.54
CA SER A 160 3.93 -0.01 0.31
C SER A 160 3.48 0.02 -1.15
N VAL A 161 4.41 -0.13 -2.10
CA VAL A 161 4.09 -0.27 -3.54
C VAL A 161 3.10 -1.41 -3.76
N GLY A 162 3.38 -2.60 -3.20
CA GLY A 162 2.48 -3.75 -3.35
C GLY A 162 1.11 -3.58 -2.68
N LEU A 163 0.98 -2.76 -1.63
CA LEU A 163 -0.33 -2.37 -1.09
C LEU A 163 -1.11 -1.49 -2.08
N GLY A 164 -0.43 -0.50 -2.68
CA GLY A 164 -1.04 0.35 -3.70
C GLY A 164 -1.54 -0.45 -4.90
N LEU A 165 -0.66 -1.27 -5.48
CA LEU A 165 -1.00 -2.19 -6.58
C LEU A 165 -2.06 -3.23 -6.19
N GLY A 166 -2.17 -3.55 -4.90
CA GLY A 166 -3.13 -4.53 -4.37
C GLY A 166 -4.50 -3.95 -4.04
N MET A 167 -4.73 -2.63 -4.20
CA MET A 167 -5.94 -1.96 -3.72
C MET A 167 -7.27 -2.58 -4.21
N PRO A 168 -7.43 -2.98 -5.48
CA PRO A 168 -8.65 -3.66 -5.94
C PRO A 168 -9.04 -4.89 -5.10
N PHE A 169 -8.06 -5.65 -4.63
CA PHE A 169 -8.30 -6.85 -3.85
C PHE A 169 -8.62 -6.53 -2.39
N SER A 170 -8.05 -5.46 -1.85
CA SER A 170 -8.36 -4.97 -0.50
C SER A 170 -9.83 -4.61 -0.34
N LEU A 171 -10.51 -4.15 -1.40
CA LEU A 171 -11.95 -3.88 -1.37
C LEU A 171 -12.81 -5.12 -1.15
N LEU A 172 -12.32 -6.28 -1.59
CA LEU A 172 -13.07 -7.52 -1.58
C LEU A 172 -12.63 -8.45 -0.43
N TYR A 173 -11.73 -7.97 0.44
CA TYR A 173 -10.96 -8.77 1.38
C TYR A 173 -11.81 -9.68 2.28
N ASN A 174 -12.97 -9.19 2.71
CA ASN A 174 -13.88 -9.90 3.63
C ASN A 174 -15.15 -10.42 2.94
N VAL A 175 -15.43 -10.05 1.69
CA VAL A 175 -16.69 -10.38 1.01
C VAL A 175 -16.52 -11.38 -0.13
N ALA A 176 -15.34 -11.46 -0.76
CA ALA A 176 -15.09 -12.44 -1.81
C ALA A 176 -14.45 -13.73 -1.26
N PRO A 177 -14.57 -14.88 -1.98
CA PRO A 177 -13.93 -16.13 -1.60
C PRO A 177 -12.40 -15.96 -1.43
N PRO A 178 -11.85 -16.14 -0.22
CA PRO A 178 -10.46 -15.75 0.09
C PRO A 178 -9.41 -16.39 -0.82
N ASP A 179 -9.53 -17.69 -1.09
CA ASP A 179 -8.54 -18.40 -1.93
C ASP A 179 -8.51 -17.88 -3.37
N ARG A 180 -9.68 -17.57 -3.94
CA ARG A 180 -9.78 -17.03 -5.29
C ARG A 180 -9.20 -15.62 -5.35
N LEU A 181 -9.49 -14.81 -4.33
CA LEU A 181 -9.02 -13.44 -4.24
C LEU A 181 -7.50 -13.40 -4.04
N CYS A 182 -6.95 -14.21 -3.13
CA CYS A 182 -5.51 -14.34 -2.91
C CYS A 182 -4.77 -14.80 -4.16
N ALA A 183 -5.29 -15.81 -4.87
CA ALA A 183 -4.69 -16.30 -6.10
C ALA A 183 -4.68 -15.23 -7.20
N LEU A 184 -5.76 -14.47 -7.32
CA LEU A 184 -5.86 -13.38 -8.30
C LEU A 184 -4.91 -12.22 -7.97
N ALA A 185 -4.88 -11.79 -6.71
CA ALA A 185 -3.99 -10.73 -6.25
C ALA A 185 -2.50 -11.11 -6.41
N THR A 186 -2.16 -12.37 -6.12
CA THR A 186 -0.80 -12.88 -6.30
C THR A 186 -0.41 -12.90 -7.78
N ARG A 187 -1.28 -13.36 -8.68
CA ARG A 187 -1.02 -13.31 -10.13
C ARG A 187 -0.83 -11.87 -10.60
N TRP A 188 -1.70 -10.96 -10.20
CA TRP A 188 -1.60 -9.54 -10.54
C TRP A 188 -0.23 -8.96 -10.13
N LEU A 189 0.17 -9.12 -8.87
CA LEU A 189 1.46 -8.60 -8.39
C LEU A 189 2.66 -9.26 -9.08
N SER A 190 2.53 -10.50 -9.54
CA SER A 190 3.62 -11.19 -10.25
C SER A 190 3.87 -10.66 -11.67
N ARG A 191 2.96 -9.84 -12.22
CA ARG A 191 3.12 -9.22 -13.54
C ARG A 191 4.10 -8.04 -13.55
N PHE A 192 4.28 -7.40 -12.41
CA PHE A 192 5.17 -6.24 -12.30
C PHE A 192 6.61 -6.71 -12.22
N ASP A 193 7.45 -6.12 -13.06
CA ASP A 193 8.90 -6.26 -12.94
C ASP A 193 9.37 -5.36 -11.80
N CYS A 194 9.16 -5.78 -10.55
CA CYS A 194 9.68 -5.11 -9.36
C CYS A 194 9.61 -6.04 -8.15
N ASP A 195 10.23 -5.63 -7.04
CA ASP A 195 10.28 -6.46 -5.83
C ASP A 195 8.98 -6.48 -5.02
N ALA A 196 7.91 -5.76 -5.42
CA ALA A 196 6.67 -5.67 -4.65
C ALA A 196 6.08 -7.04 -4.27
N ASN A 197 6.08 -8.00 -5.21
CA ASN A 197 5.58 -9.36 -4.99
C ASN A 197 6.41 -10.19 -3.99
N ARG A 198 7.66 -9.77 -3.71
CA ARG A 198 8.52 -10.43 -2.72
C ARG A 198 8.20 -9.96 -1.31
N PHE A 199 7.69 -8.73 -1.19
CA PHE A 199 7.44 -8.05 0.08
C PHE A 199 5.96 -8.01 0.50
N ILE A 200 5.03 -8.42 -0.38
CA ILE A 200 3.60 -8.59 -0.09
C ILE A 200 3.18 -10.01 -0.46
N GLU A 201 2.44 -10.67 0.43
CA GLU A 201 1.80 -11.95 0.18
C GLU A 201 0.33 -11.87 0.54
N TRP A 202 -0.55 -12.30 -0.36
CA TRP A 202 -1.97 -12.41 -0.06
C TRP A 202 -2.25 -13.78 0.55
N ILE A 203 -2.78 -13.80 1.77
CA ILE A 203 -3.09 -15.03 2.48
C ILE A 203 -4.56 -15.07 2.93
N PRO A 204 -5.19 -16.25 2.93
CA PRO A 204 -6.40 -16.44 3.70
C PRO A 204 -6.05 -16.35 5.20
N ALA A 205 -6.88 -15.65 5.96
CA ALA A 205 -6.76 -15.52 7.39
C ALA A 205 -8.14 -15.47 8.04
N VAL A 206 -8.28 -16.10 9.20
CA VAL A 206 -9.53 -16.09 9.96
C VAL A 206 -9.49 -14.98 11.01
N PHE A 207 -10.46 -14.07 10.96
CA PHE A 207 -10.67 -13.04 11.98
C PHE A 207 -12.13 -13.11 12.43
N ASN A 208 -12.36 -13.24 13.74
CA ASN A 208 -13.71 -13.36 14.32
C ASN A 208 -14.58 -14.43 13.66
N GLY A 209 -13.99 -15.59 13.30
CA GLY A 209 -14.70 -16.70 12.66
C GLY A 209 -14.96 -16.53 11.16
N GLN A 210 -14.63 -15.37 10.58
CA GLN A 210 -14.75 -15.11 9.15
C GLN A 210 -13.39 -15.29 8.48
N THR A 211 -13.36 -16.05 7.38
CA THR A 211 -12.14 -16.18 6.56
C THR A 211 -12.10 -15.01 5.58
N MET A 212 -10.98 -14.30 5.54
CA MET A 212 -10.75 -13.11 4.72
C MET A 212 -9.41 -13.25 3.97
N ALA A 213 -9.26 -12.59 2.83
CA ALA A 213 -7.98 -12.48 2.13
C ALA A 213 -7.26 -11.20 2.55
N ILE A 214 -6.13 -11.30 3.23
CA ILE A 214 -5.39 -10.13 3.70
C ILE A 214 -4.02 -9.98 3.01
N PRO A 215 -3.60 -8.75 2.68
CA PRO A 215 -2.23 -8.50 2.25
C PRO A 215 -1.30 -8.53 3.46
N GLN A 216 -0.35 -9.45 3.45
CA GLN A 216 0.67 -9.60 4.48
C GLN A 216 2.01 -9.04 4.01
N ARG A 217 2.53 -8.05 4.74
CA ARG A 217 3.85 -7.48 4.50
C ARG A 217 4.96 -8.39 5.05
N ARG A 218 5.85 -8.87 4.19
CA ARG A 218 7.04 -9.65 4.53
C ARG A 218 8.18 -8.70 4.92
N GLY A 219 8.16 -8.18 6.15
CA GLY A 219 9.23 -7.32 6.68
C GLY A 219 8.88 -5.85 6.82
N CYS A 220 7.62 -5.52 7.14
CA CYS A 220 7.32 -4.16 7.58
C CYS A 220 8.16 -3.81 8.82
N CYS A 221 8.74 -2.62 8.77
CA CYS A 221 9.99 -2.24 9.44
C CYS A 221 9.78 -1.09 10.40
N LEU A 222 8.58 -0.54 10.46
CA LEU A 222 8.28 0.57 11.37
C LEU A 222 8.20 0.10 12.81
N LYS A 223 7.93 -1.21 13.06
CA LYS A 223 7.84 -1.81 14.41
C LYS A 223 7.28 -0.76 15.37
N TYR A 224 6.08 -0.26 15.10
CA TYR A 224 5.52 0.83 15.89
C TYR A 224 5.42 0.34 17.32
N LEU A 225 6.15 0.99 18.22
CA LEU A 225 6.00 0.77 19.65
C LEU A 225 4.64 1.37 20.00
N LEU A 226 3.70 0.53 20.42
CA LEU A 226 2.44 0.95 20.97
C LEU A 226 2.70 1.70 22.30
N PRO A 227 1.84 2.64 22.70
CA PRO A 227 2.01 3.41 23.95
C PRO A 227 2.27 2.54 25.19
N GLU A 228 1.65 1.37 25.22
CA GLU A 228 1.78 0.31 26.23
C GLU A 228 3.04 -0.59 26.10
N GLY A 229 3.96 -0.28 25.17
CA GLY A 229 5.25 -0.96 25.02
C GLY A 229 5.28 -2.18 24.09
N GLY A 230 4.16 -2.51 23.42
CA GLY A 230 4.06 -3.59 22.41
C GLY A 230 4.42 -3.16 20.98
N TYR A 231 4.36 -4.06 20.00
CA TYR A 231 4.53 -3.70 18.57
C TYR A 231 3.20 -3.83 17.81
N CYS A 232 2.90 -2.94 16.85
CA CYS A 232 1.60 -2.84 16.14
C CYS A 232 1.08 -4.09 15.40
N GLY A 233 1.80 -5.20 15.35
CA GLY A 233 1.32 -6.51 14.86
C GLY A 233 1.05 -6.65 13.34
N THR A 234 0.83 -5.54 12.63
CA THR A 234 0.52 -5.44 11.19
C THR A 234 1.70 -5.79 10.25
N CYS A 235 2.84 -6.19 10.82
CA CYS A 235 4.15 -5.83 10.27
C CYS A 235 5.22 -6.85 10.73
N GLY A 236 5.60 -7.85 9.90
CA GLY A 236 6.08 -9.15 10.41
C GLY A 236 7.59 -9.37 10.63
N VAL A 237 7.98 -9.68 11.88
CA VAL A 237 9.07 -10.64 12.23
C VAL A 237 8.46 -11.96 12.80
N TYR A 238 7.23 -11.91 13.34
CA TYR A 238 6.45 -13.06 13.86
C TYR A 238 5.20 -13.38 13.03
N ARG A 239 5.40 -13.58 11.72
CA ARG A 239 4.46 -14.43 10.96
C ARG A 239 4.38 -15.86 11.56
N LYS A 240 5.37 -16.25 12.37
CA LYS A 240 5.55 -17.59 12.93
C LYS A 240 4.43 -18.08 13.86
N GLU A 241 3.76 -17.21 14.61
CA GLU A 241 2.53 -17.60 15.35
C GLU A 241 1.28 -17.58 14.44
N ARG A 242 1.32 -16.76 13.38
CA ARG A 242 0.24 -16.51 12.42
C ARG A 242 -0.12 -17.73 11.57
N ILE A 243 0.79 -18.71 11.47
CA ILE A 243 0.56 -20.00 10.81
C ILE A 243 0.22 -21.10 11.82
N ALA A 244 0.64 -20.98 13.08
CA ALA A 244 0.38 -21.99 14.11
C ALA A 244 -1.09 -22.05 14.58
N ARG A 245 -1.91 -21.05 14.25
CA ARG A 245 -3.33 -20.93 14.67
C ARG A 245 -4.35 -21.11 13.54
N LEU A 246 -3.92 -21.21 12.28
CA LEU A 246 -4.81 -21.47 11.14
C LEU A 246 -5.22 -22.96 11.04
N ASN A 247 -4.67 -23.81 11.93
CA ASN A 247 -5.06 -25.21 12.17
C ASN A 247 -5.05 -25.47 13.69
N PRO A 248 -6.20 -25.71 14.35
CA PRO A 248 -6.20 -26.01 15.78
C PRO A 248 -5.85 -27.48 16.01
N ARG A 249 -4.66 -27.76 16.54
CA ARG A 249 -4.53 -28.81 17.56
C ARG A 249 -4.56 -28.12 18.92
N PRO A 250 -5.24 -28.67 19.93
CA PRO A 250 -5.30 -28.05 21.25
C PRO A 250 -3.88 -27.95 21.82
N ALA A 251 -3.39 -26.72 21.96
CA ALA A 251 -2.19 -26.46 22.73
C ALA A 251 -2.53 -26.74 24.19
N SER A 252 -1.84 -27.74 24.74
CA SER A 252 -1.91 -28.12 26.14
C SER A 252 -1.80 -26.88 27.05
N THR A 253 -2.65 -26.89 28.08
CA THR A 253 -2.75 -25.93 29.16
C THR A 253 -1.39 -25.54 29.74
N ARG A 254 -1.00 -24.27 29.57
CA ARG A 254 -0.27 -23.50 30.59
C ARG A 254 -0.58 -22.01 30.43
N VAL A 255 -1.22 -21.49 31.47
CA VAL A 255 -1.71 -20.11 31.67
C VAL A 255 -0.56 -19.19 32.08
N SER A 256 -0.56 -17.94 31.61
CA SER A 256 -0.19 -16.73 32.37
C SER A 256 -0.47 -15.50 31.48
N GLY A 257 -1.24 -14.49 31.82
CA GLY A 257 -1.99 -14.14 33.03
C GLY A 257 -2.99 -13.03 32.66
N TYR A 258 -4.13 -13.04 33.34
CA TYR A 258 -5.38 -12.35 33.03
C TYR A 258 -5.36 -10.81 33.23
N TRP A 259 -6.22 -10.13 32.46
CA TRP A 259 -6.88 -8.87 32.83
C TRP A 259 -8.24 -9.16 33.50
N PRO A 260 -8.68 -8.31 34.43
CA PRO A 260 -10.04 -7.78 34.36
C PRO A 260 -10.08 -6.24 34.46
N ALA A 261 -11.03 -5.63 33.76
CA ALA A 261 -11.44 -4.22 33.87
C ALA A 261 -12.80 -4.15 34.61
N PRO A 262 -13.48 -2.98 34.72
CA PRO A 262 -13.12 -1.67 35.28
C PRO A 262 -14.01 -1.31 36.50
N GLU A 263 -13.68 -0.24 37.24
CA GLU A 263 -14.63 0.64 37.95
C GLU A 263 -14.29 2.11 37.61
#